data_AF-A0A1S2ZQP1-F1
#
_entry.id   AF-A0A1S2ZQP1-F1
#
_cell.length_a   1.000
_cell.length_b   1.000
_cell.length_c   1.000
_cell.angle_alpha   90.00
_cell.angle_beta   90.00
_cell.angle_gamma   90.00
#
_symmetry.space_group_name_H-M   'P 1'
#
loop_
_entity.id
_entity.type
_entity.pdbx_description
1 polymer ?
#
loop_
_entity_poly.entity_id
_entity_poly.type
_entity_poly.pdbx_seq_one_letter_code
_entity_poly.pdbx_strand_id
1 'polypeptide(L)'
;MFLKAVVLTLALVAFTGARAEVSADQVATVVWDYFSKLSSNAKEAVEHLQKSELTQQLNALFQDKIGEVNTYADDLQKKLVPFATQLHERLTKDSEKVKEQIRKELEDLRAQLLPHAQEVSQKIGDNVLQLQQRFQPLAEELRTQVTAQTEQLRRQVASYTQRMDAVLRENVENIQASLAPYADDLKTKIGQNMDTLKGSLTPYSDELKTKIDQNVEELRRSLAPLAQDVQDKLNHQLEGLSFQMKKNVDQLKAQLSSNAEELRQKLEPLAESVRGKLSGNNEELHRSLAELSIQVDRQVEEFRRRVAPYGDAFNKVLVQQMEELRQKLGPYSGDVEGHLSFLEKDLRDKVNSFFSTLKEKESGDKPLALPEQAQTPAPLES
;
A
#
# COMPACT_ATOMS: atom_id res chain seq x y z
N MET A 1 -54.20 29.76 -22.21
CA MET A 1 -52.83 30.24 -21.89
C MET A 1 -51.88 30.16 -23.09
N PHE A 2 -52.06 29.28 -24.08
CA PHE A 2 -51.14 29.12 -25.22
C PHE A 2 -51.05 30.33 -26.18
N LEU A 3 -52.15 31.01 -26.57
CA LEU A 3 -52.08 32.17 -27.48
C LEU A 3 -51.30 33.35 -26.87
N LYS A 4 -51.49 33.59 -25.57
CA LYS A 4 -50.72 34.60 -24.81
C LYS A 4 -49.24 34.20 -24.73
N ALA A 5 -48.92 32.91 -24.61
CA ALA A 5 -47.55 32.41 -24.60
C ALA A 5 -46.86 32.53 -25.97
N VAL A 6 -47.56 32.26 -27.07
CA VAL A 6 -47.03 32.39 -28.46
C VAL A 6 -46.73 33.85 -28.80
N VAL A 7 -47.63 34.77 -28.44
CA VAL A 7 -47.43 36.22 -28.60
C VAL A 7 -46.27 36.72 -27.72
N LEU A 8 -46.13 36.20 -26.49
CA LEU A 8 -45.00 36.51 -25.62
C LEU A 8 -43.67 35.96 -26.15
N THR A 9 -43.64 34.76 -26.74
CA THR A 9 -42.41 34.22 -27.34
C THR A 9 -42.00 34.96 -28.61
N LEU A 10 -42.95 35.40 -29.44
CA LEU A 10 -42.66 36.23 -30.62
C LEU A 10 -42.16 37.63 -30.23
N ALA A 11 -42.73 38.21 -29.16
CA ALA A 11 -42.24 39.47 -28.59
C ALA A 11 -40.84 39.32 -27.96
N LEU A 12 -40.54 38.17 -27.34
CA LEU A 12 -39.23 37.89 -26.75
C LEU A 12 -38.14 37.72 -27.83
N VAL A 13 -38.44 37.01 -28.93
CA VAL A 13 -37.49 36.79 -30.04
C VAL A 13 -37.17 38.09 -30.79
N ALA A 14 -38.13 39.01 -30.92
CA ALA A 14 -37.88 40.34 -31.47
C ALA A 14 -37.04 41.25 -30.55
N PHE A 15 -37.06 41.01 -29.24
CA PHE A 15 -36.34 41.81 -28.24
C PHE A 15 -34.92 41.27 -27.96
N THR A 16 -34.71 39.96 -28.09
CA THR A 16 -33.38 39.34 -27.98
C THR A 16 -32.73 39.32 -29.37
N GLY A 17 -31.88 40.30 -29.68
CA GLY A 17 -31.24 40.53 -30.99
C GLY A 17 -30.32 39.42 -31.53
N ALA A 18 -30.76 38.16 -31.55
CA ALA A 18 -30.22 37.12 -32.40
C ALA A 18 -30.81 37.29 -33.81
N ARG A 19 -29.97 37.16 -34.85
CA ARG A 19 -30.36 37.19 -36.27
C ARG A 19 -31.31 36.05 -36.64
N ALA A 20 -32.54 36.10 -36.16
CA ALA A 20 -33.67 35.40 -36.73
C ALA A 20 -34.52 36.48 -37.38
N GLU A 21 -34.44 36.61 -38.71
CA GLU A 21 -35.42 37.36 -39.49
C GLU A 21 -36.76 36.67 -39.31
N VAL A 22 -37.49 37.04 -38.25
CA VAL A 22 -38.87 36.64 -38.07
C VAL A 22 -39.67 37.40 -39.13
N SER A 23 -39.87 36.76 -40.28
CA SER A 23 -40.59 37.38 -41.38
C SER A 23 -42.08 37.52 -41.01
N ALA A 24 -42.73 38.56 -41.52
CA ALA A 24 -44.17 38.75 -41.33
C ALA A 24 -44.98 37.50 -41.75
N ASP A 25 -44.47 36.76 -42.73
CA ASP A 25 -45.01 35.49 -43.21
C ASP A 25 -44.94 34.37 -42.17
N GLN A 26 -43.83 34.29 -41.39
CA GLN A 26 -43.69 33.29 -40.33
C GLN A 26 -44.67 33.55 -39.17
N VAL A 27 -44.87 34.82 -38.80
CA VAL A 27 -45.84 35.19 -37.77
C VAL A 27 -47.26 34.90 -38.23
N ALA A 28 -47.59 35.23 -39.48
CA ALA A 28 -48.89 34.93 -40.08
C ALA A 28 -49.14 33.42 -40.13
N THR A 29 -48.13 32.63 -40.51
CA THR A 29 -48.20 31.17 -40.57
C THR A 29 -48.50 30.56 -39.19
N VAL A 30 -47.81 30.99 -38.13
CA VAL A 30 -48.02 30.45 -36.77
C VAL A 30 -49.43 30.77 -36.24
N VAL A 31 -49.93 31.98 -36.50
CA VAL A 31 -51.29 32.38 -36.12
C VAL A 31 -52.33 31.57 -36.89
N TRP A 32 -52.11 31.37 -38.19
CA TRP A 32 -53.01 30.58 -39.05
C TRP A 32 -53.03 29.09 -38.68
N ASP A 33 -51.87 28.51 -38.37
CA ASP A 33 -51.76 27.13 -37.89
C ASP A 33 -52.53 26.89 -36.58
N TYR A 34 -52.55 27.89 -35.69
CA TYR A 34 -53.31 27.80 -34.45
C TYR A 34 -54.82 27.81 -34.70
N PHE A 35 -55.32 28.76 -35.48
CA PHE A 35 -56.75 28.89 -35.74
C PHE A 35 -57.30 27.73 -36.59
N SER A 36 -56.53 27.25 -37.57
CA SER A 36 -56.89 26.07 -38.35
C SER A 36 -56.95 24.80 -37.50
N LYS A 37 -56.00 24.57 -36.58
CA LYS A 37 -56.07 23.45 -35.62
C LYS A 37 -57.27 23.55 -34.68
N LEU A 38 -57.58 24.75 -34.19
CA LEU A 38 -58.74 24.97 -33.34
C LEU A 38 -60.04 24.65 -34.08
N SER A 39 -60.15 25.09 -35.33
CA SER A 39 -61.29 24.82 -36.23
C SER A 39 -61.43 23.33 -36.55
N SER A 40 -60.32 22.65 -36.86
CA SER A 40 -60.29 21.20 -37.13
C SER A 40 -60.74 20.39 -35.92
N ASN A 41 -60.20 20.69 -34.73
CA ASN A 41 -60.56 19.98 -33.50
C ASN A 41 -62.03 20.22 -33.11
N ALA A 42 -62.54 21.44 -33.36
CA ALA A 42 -63.96 21.74 -33.14
C ALA A 42 -64.86 20.96 -34.11
N LYS A 43 -64.43 20.77 -35.35
CA LYS A 43 -65.14 19.98 -36.37
C LYS A 43 -65.18 18.48 -36.03
N GLU A 44 -64.06 17.91 -35.57
CA GLU A 44 -64.00 16.51 -35.10
C GLU A 44 -64.92 16.29 -33.86
N ALA A 45 -64.94 17.24 -32.92
CA ALA A 45 -65.79 17.15 -31.74
C ALA A 45 -67.30 17.13 -32.10
N VAL A 46 -67.68 17.78 -33.20
CA VAL A 46 -69.05 17.79 -33.73
C VAL A 46 -69.42 16.48 -34.42
N GLU A 47 -68.51 15.87 -35.19
CA GLU A 47 -68.75 14.56 -35.84
C GLU A 47 -69.02 13.45 -34.81
N HIS A 48 -68.44 13.54 -33.61
CA HIS A 48 -68.62 12.58 -32.53
C HIS A 48 -70.00 12.64 -31.82
N LEU A 49 -70.83 13.67 -32.06
CA LEU A 49 -72.07 13.94 -31.30
C LEU A 49 -73.38 13.48 -32.00
N GLN A 50 -73.31 12.78 -33.14
CA GLN A 50 -74.42 12.55 -34.11
C GLN A 50 -75.60 11.62 -33.69
N LYS A 51 -76.12 11.63 -32.46
CA LYS A 51 -77.34 10.87 -32.11
C LYS A 51 -78.32 11.60 -31.20
N SER A 52 -79.01 12.64 -31.70
CA SER A 52 -80.27 13.21 -31.14
C SER A 52 -80.77 14.39 -32.00
N GLU A 53 -82.07 14.72 -31.95
CA GLU A 53 -82.60 15.97 -32.56
C GLU A 53 -82.07 17.25 -31.87
N LEU A 54 -81.69 17.19 -30.59
CA LEU A 54 -81.00 18.30 -29.91
C LEU A 54 -79.64 18.62 -30.56
N THR A 55 -79.04 17.64 -31.23
CA THR A 55 -77.74 17.77 -31.88
C THR A 55 -77.79 18.64 -33.14
N GLN A 56 -78.93 18.73 -33.85
CA GLN A 56 -79.01 19.53 -35.09
C GLN A 56 -78.93 21.04 -34.81
N GLN A 57 -79.62 21.54 -33.78
CA GLN A 57 -79.54 22.96 -33.39
C GLN A 57 -78.14 23.32 -32.87
N LEU A 58 -77.53 22.42 -32.08
CA LEU A 58 -76.18 22.60 -31.58
C LEU A 58 -75.16 22.64 -32.73
N ASN A 59 -75.31 21.76 -33.74
CA ASN A 59 -74.46 21.75 -34.91
C ASN A 59 -74.54 23.06 -35.71
N ALA A 60 -75.75 23.60 -35.92
CA ALA A 60 -75.92 24.89 -36.60
C ALA A 60 -75.22 26.04 -35.84
N LEU A 61 -75.35 26.09 -34.52
CA LEU A 61 -74.75 27.12 -33.68
C LEU A 61 -73.22 26.99 -33.62
N PHE A 62 -72.68 25.77 -33.63
CA PHE A 62 -71.23 25.54 -33.71
C PHE A 62 -70.65 25.91 -35.08
N GLN A 63 -71.32 25.57 -36.18
CA GLN A 63 -70.88 25.94 -37.53
C GLN A 63 -70.87 27.46 -37.70
N ASP A 64 -71.89 28.15 -37.18
CA ASP A 64 -71.97 29.62 -37.15
C ASP A 64 -70.78 30.22 -36.37
N LYS A 65 -70.50 29.72 -35.17
CA LYS A 65 -69.39 30.21 -34.35
C LYS A 65 -68.01 29.90 -34.93
N ILE A 66 -67.82 28.75 -35.59
CA ILE A 66 -66.58 28.44 -36.32
C ILE A 66 -66.43 29.37 -37.53
N GLY A 67 -67.52 29.68 -38.24
CA GLY A 67 -67.55 30.67 -39.31
C GLY A 67 -67.11 32.06 -38.84
N GLU A 68 -67.64 32.52 -37.70
CA GLU A 68 -67.23 33.78 -37.07
C GLU A 68 -65.74 33.78 -36.68
N VAL A 69 -65.24 32.69 -36.10
CA VAL A 69 -63.82 32.56 -35.72
C VAL A 69 -62.90 32.59 -36.95
N ASN A 70 -63.26 31.90 -38.03
CA ASN A 70 -62.48 31.93 -39.28
C ASN A 70 -62.47 33.34 -39.90
N THR A 71 -63.62 34.03 -39.87
CA THR A 71 -63.72 35.41 -40.37
C THR A 71 -62.85 36.34 -39.53
N TYR A 72 -62.87 36.20 -38.20
CA TYR A 72 -62.03 36.97 -37.31
C TYR A 72 -60.53 36.69 -37.51
N ALA A 73 -60.16 35.43 -37.74
CA ALA A 73 -58.77 35.05 -38.03
C ALA A 73 -58.28 35.67 -39.34
N ASP A 74 -59.11 35.66 -40.39
CA ASP A 74 -58.80 36.29 -41.69
C ASP A 74 -58.66 37.82 -41.57
N ASP A 75 -59.55 38.48 -40.83
CA ASP A 75 -59.47 39.92 -40.55
C ASP A 75 -58.22 40.29 -39.73
N LEU A 76 -57.85 39.44 -38.77
CA LEU A 76 -56.65 39.63 -37.97
C LEU A 76 -55.39 39.46 -38.85
N GLN A 77 -55.36 38.46 -39.73
CA GLN A 77 -54.25 38.25 -40.68
C GLN A 77 -54.11 39.46 -41.62
N LYS A 78 -55.22 39.95 -42.17
CA LYS A 78 -55.24 41.15 -43.04
C LYS A 78 -54.73 42.42 -42.37
N LYS A 79 -54.80 42.53 -41.04
CA LYS A 79 -54.30 43.69 -40.28
C LYS A 79 -52.89 43.51 -39.74
N LEU A 80 -52.53 42.31 -39.29
CA LEU A 80 -51.22 42.04 -38.69
C LEU A 80 -50.09 42.04 -39.72
N VAL A 81 -50.32 41.49 -40.93
CA VAL A 81 -49.27 41.44 -41.96
C VAL A 81 -48.85 42.85 -42.39
N PRO A 82 -49.76 43.78 -42.77
CA PRO A 82 -49.37 45.15 -43.11
C PRO A 82 -48.73 45.90 -41.94
N PHE A 83 -49.21 45.69 -40.72
CA PHE A 83 -48.63 46.33 -39.53
C PHE A 83 -47.19 45.89 -39.28
N ALA A 84 -46.91 44.58 -39.36
CA ALA A 84 -45.57 44.04 -39.19
C ALA A 84 -44.62 44.53 -40.29
N THR A 85 -45.07 44.57 -41.54
CA THR A 85 -44.29 45.10 -42.67
C THR A 85 -43.96 46.58 -42.48
N GLN A 86 -44.94 47.41 -42.08
CA GLN A 86 -44.72 48.84 -41.82
C GLN A 86 -43.77 49.08 -40.65
N LEU A 87 -43.87 48.27 -39.60
CA LEU A 87 -42.97 48.36 -38.44
C LEU A 87 -41.53 48.01 -38.84
N HIS A 88 -41.35 46.96 -39.64
CA HIS A 88 -40.03 46.57 -40.15
C HIS A 88 -39.42 47.65 -41.04
N GLU A 89 -40.19 48.20 -41.99
CA GLU A 89 -39.72 49.29 -42.87
C GLU A 89 -39.29 50.54 -42.07
N ARG A 90 -40.06 50.93 -41.04
CA ARG A 90 -39.69 52.05 -40.16
C ARG A 90 -38.41 51.79 -39.40
N LEU A 91 -38.27 50.62 -38.76
CA LEU A 91 -37.08 50.27 -38.00
C LEU A 91 -35.82 50.26 -38.87
N THR A 92 -35.92 49.70 -40.08
CA THR A 92 -34.81 49.69 -41.04
C THR A 92 -34.42 51.12 -41.44
N LYS A 93 -35.41 51.96 -41.74
CA LYS A 93 -35.16 53.35 -42.12
C LYS A 93 -34.57 54.19 -40.98
N ASP A 94 -35.07 54.02 -39.77
CA ASP A 94 -34.56 54.73 -38.59
C ASP A 94 -33.14 54.26 -38.23
N SER A 95 -32.84 52.96 -38.38
CA SER A 95 -31.49 52.42 -38.18
C SER A 95 -30.46 53.00 -39.14
N GLU A 96 -30.79 53.07 -40.44
CA GLU A 96 -29.90 53.70 -41.43
C GLU A 96 -29.73 55.20 -41.17
N LYS A 97 -30.77 55.90 -40.69
CA LYS A 97 -30.66 57.31 -40.31
C LYS A 97 -29.70 57.54 -39.13
N VAL A 98 -29.76 56.69 -38.10
CA VAL A 98 -28.85 56.77 -36.94
C VAL A 98 -27.40 56.50 -37.37
N LYS A 99 -27.19 55.49 -38.22
CA LYS A 99 -25.86 55.15 -38.74
C LYS A 99 -25.25 56.29 -39.55
N GLU A 100 -26.04 56.98 -40.35
CA GLU A 100 -25.59 58.13 -41.11
C GLU A 100 -25.26 59.33 -40.20
N GLN A 101 -26.05 59.55 -39.14
CA GLN A 101 -25.75 60.58 -38.13
C GLN A 101 -24.42 60.31 -37.41
N ILE A 102 -24.16 59.08 -36.97
CA ILE A 102 -22.90 58.72 -36.29
C ILE A 102 -21.70 58.95 -37.22
N ARG A 103 -21.80 58.55 -38.50
CA ARG A 103 -20.74 58.81 -39.48
C ARG A 103 -20.46 60.29 -39.63
N LYS A 104 -21.52 61.08 -39.78
CA LYS A 104 -21.42 62.52 -39.93
C LYS A 104 -20.77 63.17 -38.71
N GLU A 105 -21.19 62.81 -37.50
CA GLU A 105 -20.59 63.34 -36.26
C GLU A 105 -19.10 62.99 -36.15
N LEU A 106 -18.70 61.78 -36.58
CA LEU A 106 -17.29 61.37 -36.57
C LEU A 106 -16.45 62.13 -37.60
N GLU A 107 -17.01 62.38 -38.79
CA GLU A 107 -16.37 63.18 -39.84
C GLU A 107 -16.28 64.66 -39.45
N ASP A 108 -17.34 65.22 -38.85
CA ASP A 108 -17.37 66.59 -38.34
C ASP A 108 -16.35 66.77 -37.22
N LEU A 109 -16.26 65.82 -36.28
CA LEU A 109 -15.23 65.80 -35.24
C LEU A 109 -13.83 65.74 -35.86
N ARG A 110 -13.61 64.89 -36.86
CA ARG A 110 -12.32 64.79 -37.55
C ARG A 110 -11.96 66.09 -38.28
N ALA A 111 -12.93 66.73 -38.94
CA ALA A 111 -12.74 68.00 -39.62
C ALA A 111 -12.43 69.15 -38.64
N GLN A 112 -13.08 69.17 -37.47
CA GLN A 112 -12.80 70.14 -36.41
C GLN A 112 -11.43 69.92 -35.76
N LEU A 113 -11.00 68.66 -35.61
CA LEU A 113 -9.69 68.33 -35.05
C LEU A 113 -8.56 68.44 -36.07
N LEU A 114 -8.83 68.46 -37.38
CA LEU A 114 -7.84 68.57 -38.46
C LEU A 114 -6.92 69.81 -38.35
N PRO A 115 -7.43 71.05 -38.13
CA PRO A 115 -6.57 72.22 -37.92
C PRO A 115 -5.78 72.19 -36.60
N HIS A 116 -6.21 71.36 -35.63
CA HIS A 116 -5.54 71.16 -34.34
C HIS A 116 -4.84 69.81 -34.25
N ALA A 117 -4.62 69.10 -35.37
CA ALA A 117 -4.16 67.72 -35.37
C ALA A 117 -2.79 67.56 -34.68
N GLN A 118 -1.92 68.55 -34.85
CA GLN A 118 -0.62 68.58 -34.18
C GLN A 118 -0.76 68.77 -32.65
N GLU A 119 -1.70 69.62 -32.21
CA GLU A 119 -1.99 69.84 -30.79
C GLU A 119 -2.64 68.62 -30.14
N VAL A 120 -3.54 67.92 -30.86
CA VAL A 120 -4.15 66.66 -30.41
C VAL A 120 -3.09 65.55 -30.30
N SER A 121 -2.24 65.41 -31.33
CA SER A 121 -1.13 64.45 -31.30
C SER A 121 -0.17 64.74 -30.15
N GLN A 122 0.11 66.02 -29.88
CA GLN A 122 0.95 66.43 -28.76
C GLN A 122 0.29 66.09 -27.42
N LYS A 123 -0.99 66.42 -27.23
CA LYS A 123 -1.74 66.05 -26.00
C LYS A 123 -1.82 64.54 -25.79
N ILE A 124 -1.97 63.75 -26.85
CA ILE A 124 -1.92 62.27 -26.77
C ILE A 124 -0.52 61.81 -26.36
N GLY A 125 0.54 62.37 -26.97
CA GLY A 125 1.92 62.09 -26.60
C GLY A 125 2.22 62.43 -25.14
N ASP A 126 1.80 63.60 -24.68
CA ASP A 126 1.94 64.06 -23.30
C ASP A 126 1.17 63.17 -22.32
N ASN A 127 -0.05 62.75 -22.67
CA ASN A 127 -0.83 61.81 -21.86
C ASN A 127 -0.17 60.44 -21.78
N VAL A 128 0.42 59.92 -22.86
CA VAL A 128 1.18 58.67 -22.85
C VAL A 128 2.42 58.78 -21.98
N LEU A 129 3.16 59.89 -22.05
CA LEU A 129 4.32 60.17 -21.19
C LEU A 129 3.91 60.27 -19.72
N GLN A 130 2.82 60.97 -19.40
CA GLN A 130 2.29 61.05 -18.04
C GLN A 130 1.83 59.67 -17.53
N LEU A 131 1.22 58.87 -18.41
CA LEU A 131 0.80 57.50 -18.07
C LEU A 131 2.02 56.62 -17.77
N GLN A 132 3.06 56.67 -18.60
CA GLN A 132 4.33 55.98 -18.36
C GLN A 132 4.98 56.42 -17.04
N GLN A 133 5.05 57.72 -16.77
CA GLN A 133 5.59 58.26 -15.51
C GLN A 133 4.79 57.81 -14.29
N ARG A 134 3.46 57.67 -14.41
CA ARG A 134 2.61 57.14 -13.34
C ARG A 134 2.77 55.64 -13.15
N PHE A 135 2.90 54.85 -14.21
CA PHE A 135 3.02 53.39 -14.09
C PHE A 135 4.41 52.91 -13.67
N GLN A 136 5.47 53.65 -14.01
CA GLN A 136 6.83 53.27 -13.67
C GLN A 136 7.04 52.98 -12.16
N PRO A 137 6.62 53.85 -11.20
CA PRO A 137 6.75 53.54 -9.78
C PRO A 137 5.90 52.34 -9.34
N LEU A 138 4.70 52.16 -9.91
CA LEU A 138 3.85 50.99 -9.60
C LEU A 138 4.51 49.68 -10.05
N ALA A 139 5.14 49.67 -11.23
CA ALA A 139 5.85 48.51 -11.74
C ALA A 139 7.10 48.18 -10.89
N GLU A 140 7.85 49.19 -10.47
CA GLU A 140 9.00 49.01 -9.56
C GLU A 140 8.59 48.55 -8.16
N GLU A 141 7.48 49.08 -7.63
CA GLU A 141 6.92 48.63 -6.36
C GLU A 141 6.48 47.16 -6.44
N LEU A 142 5.74 46.79 -7.49
CA LEU A 142 5.34 45.40 -7.72
C LEU A 142 6.56 44.47 -7.84
N ARG A 143 7.57 44.86 -8.63
CA ARG A 143 8.82 44.10 -8.75
C ARG A 143 9.48 43.90 -7.40
N THR A 144 9.58 44.96 -6.60
CA THR A 144 10.17 44.94 -5.27
C THR A 144 9.39 44.01 -4.33
N GLN A 145 8.06 44.11 -4.32
CA GLN A 145 7.20 43.24 -3.50
C GLN A 145 7.33 41.77 -3.90
N VAL A 146 7.33 41.46 -5.20
CA VAL A 146 7.50 40.09 -5.70
C VAL A 146 8.87 39.52 -5.32
N THR A 147 9.95 40.30 -5.47
CA THR A 147 11.29 39.89 -5.03
C THR A 147 11.32 39.64 -3.52
N ALA A 148 10.75 40.54 -2.71
CA ALA A 148 10.71 40.39 -1.25
C ALA A 148 9.93 39.14 -0.81
N GLN A 149 8.77 38.89 -1.42
CA GLN A 149 7.96 37.70 -1.14
C GLN A 149 8.67 36.40 -1.58
N THR A 150 9.35 36.42 -2.72
CA THR A 150 10.13 35.27 -3.20
C THR A 150 11.27 34.94 -2.24
N GLU A 151 12.00 35.95 -1.76
CA GLU A 151 13.07 35.75 -0.76
C GLU A 151 12.53 35.30 0.61
N GLN A 152 11.35 35.77 1.01
CA GLN A 152 10.68 35.25 2.21
C GLN A 152 10.31 33.78 2.04
N LEU A 153 9.70 33.39 0.92
CA LEU A 153 9.34 32.01 0.63
C LEU A 153 10.59 31.12 0.58
N ARG A 154 11.66 31.57 -0.09
CA ARG A 154 12.95 30.88 -0.14
C ARG A 154 13.50 30.61 1.27
N ARG A 155 13.47 31.60 2.16
CA ARG A 155 13.91 31.46 3.55
C ARG A 155 13.05 30.48 4.35
N GLN A 156 11.73 30.51 4.16
CA GLN A 156 10.82 29.57 4.82
C GLN A 156 11.07 28.14 4.36
N VAL A 157 11.15 27.90 3.05
CA VAL A 157 11.45 26.58 2.47
C VAL A 157 12.80 26.06 2.98
N ALA A 158 13.83 26.89 2.98
CA ALA A 158 15.15 26.51 3.51
C ALA A 158 15.08 26.11 4.99
N SER A 159 14.32 26.84 5.82
CA SER A 159 14.12 26.50 7.23
C SER A 159 13.37 25.17 7.40
N TYR A 160 12.35 24.90 6.58
CA TYR A 160 11.65 23.62 6.60
C TYR A 160 12.56 22.45 6.22
N THR A 161 13.37 22.59 5.17
CA THR A 161 14.35 21.57 4.78
C THR A 161 15.34 21.29 5.92
N GLN A 162 15.89 22.33 6.54
CA GLN A 162 16.83 22.17 7.67
C GLN A 162 16.19 21.46 8.87
N ARG A 163 14.94 21.78 9.21
CA ARG A 163 14.21 21.08 10.27
C ARG A 163 13.95 19.62 9.91
N MET A 164 13.59 19.35 8.65
CA MET A 164 13.36 17.99 8.19
C MET A 164 14.65 17.16 8.23
N ASP A 165 15.79 17.72 7.82
CA ASP A 165 17.10 17.07 7.92
C ASP A 165 17.48 16.77 9.37
N ALA A 166 17.20 17.70 10.29
CA ALA A 166 17.47 17.50 11.72
C ALA A 166 16.62 16.36 12.30
N VAL A 167 15.32 16.35 12.02
CA VAL A 167 14.39 15.29 12.47
C VAL A 167 14.76 13.94 11.86
N LEU A 168 15.14 13.90 10.57
CA LEU A 168 15.59 12.66 9.93
C LEU A 168 16.86 12.11 10.58
N ARG A 169 17.83 12.98 10.91
CA ARG A 169 19.05 12.57 11.61
C ARG A 169 18.76 12.04 13.01
N GLU A 170 17.95 12.76 13.79
CA GLU A 170 17.53 12.34 15.13
C GLU A 170 16.78 11.00 15.09
N ASN A 171 15.90 10.80 14.10
CA ASN A 171 15.20 9.53 13.92
C ASN A 171 16.15 8.37 13.61
N VAL A 172 17.17 8.58 12.77
CA VAL A 172 18.19 7.55 12.48
C VAL A 172 18.98 7.21 13.75
N GLU A 173 19.41 8.21 14.51
CA GLU A 173 20.11 8.03 15.79
C GLU A 173 19.23 7.27 16.81
N ASN A 174 17.94 7.60 16.89
CA ASN A 174 16.98 6.93 17.77
C ASN A 174 16.72 5.48 17.36
N ILE A 175 16.59 5.19 16.06
CA ILE A 175 16.46 3.82 15.55
C ILE A 175 17.71 3.01 15.89
N GLN A 176 18.90 3.59 15.64
CA GLN A 176 20.16 2.95 15.96
C GLN A 176 20.27 2.66 17.46
N ALA A 177 19.96 3.62 18.32
CA ALA A 177 20.00 3.46 19.78
C ALA A 177 18.99 2.43 20.28
N SER A 178 17.82 2.34 19.64
CA SER A 178 16.76 1.39 20.01
C SER A 178 17.09 -0.04 19.59
N LEU A 179 17.68 -0.23 18.41
CA LEU A 179 17.95 -1.55 17.84
C LEU A 179 19.31 -2.14 18.22
N ALA A 180 20.29 -1.29 18.54
CA ALA A 180 21.62 -1.67 18.98
C ALA A 180 21.62 -2.74 20.10
N PRO A 181 20.87 -2.55 21.21
CA PRO A 181 20.82 -3.53 22.29
C PRO A 181 20.30 -4.90 21.85
N TYR A 182 19.38 -4.98 20.89
CA TYR A 182 18.83 -6.25 20.41
C TYR A 182 19.84 -7.04 19.57
N ALA A 183 20.66 -6.36 18.76
CA ALA A 183 21.75 -7.02 18.02
C ALA A 183 22.82 -7.55 18.98
N ASP A 184 23.15 -6.78 20.02
CA ASP A 184 24.11 -7.19 21.05
C ASP A 184 23.57 -8.35 21.91
N ASP A 185 22.28 -8.31 22.26
CA ASP A 185 21.58 -9.39 22.99
C ASP A 185 21.52 -10.67 22.16
N LEU A 186 21.21 -10.57 20.87
CA LEU A 186 21.22 -11.71 19.95
C LEU A 186 22.60 -12.38 19.91
N LYS A 187 23.67 -11.60 19.72
CA LYS A 187 25.05 -12.10 19.73
C LYS A 187 25.37 -12.79 21.06
N THR A 188 24.99 -12.17 22.17
CA THR A 188 25.21 -12.71 23.51
C THR A 188 24.47 -14.04 23.71
N LYS A 189 23.20 -14.13 23.29
CA LYS A 189 22.39 -15.35 23.36
C LYS A 189 22.93 -16.47 22.47
N ILE A 190 23.40 -16.15 21.27
CA ILE A 190 24.09 -17.14 20.41
C ILE A 190 25.29 -17.73 21.18
N GLY A 191 26.15 -16.87 21.74
CA GLY A 191 27.29 -17.31 22.55
C GLY A 191 26.88 -18.18 23.75
N GLN A 192 25.95 -17.69 24.57
CA GLN A 192 25.46 -18.38 25.77
C GLN A 192 24.81 -19.74 25.45
N ASN A 193 24.01 -19.82 24.39
CA ASN A 193 23.37 -21.06 23.99
C ASN A 193 24.39 -22.09 23.50
N MET A 194 25.42 -21.65 22.75
CA MET A 194 26.50 -22.54 22.31
C MET A 194 27.39 -23.00 23.47
N ASP A 195 27.70 -22.12 24.41
CA ASP A 195 28.45 -22.47 25.62
C ASP A 195 27.65 -23.42 26.52
N THR A 196 26.33 -23.22 26.64
CA THR A 196 25.42 -24.13 27.35
C THR A 196 25.38 -25.51 26.69
N LEU A 197 25.27 -25.55 25.36
CA LEU A 197 25.31 -26.79 24.60
C LEU A 197 26.62 -27.53 24.86
N LYS A 198 27.78 -26.88 24.67
CA LYS A 198 29.12 -27.47 24.92
C LYS A 198 29.29 -27.88 26.39
N GLY A 199 28.82 -27.05 27.32
CA GLY A 199 28.85 -27.30 28.75
C GLY A 199 28.05 -28.54 29.15
N SER A 200 26.96 -28.85 28.44
CA SER A 200 26.18 -30.06 28.67
C SER A 200 26.88 -31.33 28.16
N LEU A 201 27.70 -31.25 27.11
CA LEU A 201 28.35 -32.44 26.52
C LEU A 201 29.33 -33.14 27.47
N THR A 202 30.01 -32.38 28.32
CA THR A 202 30.98 -32.93 29.28
C THR A 202 30.34 -33.84 30.34
N PRO A 203 29.39 -33.37 31.17
CA PRO A 203 28.74 -34.22 32.17
C PRO A 203 28.03 -35.42 31.54
N TYR A 204 27.40 -35.27 30.36
CA TYR A 204 26.81 -36.40 29.64
C TYR A 204 27.84 -37.45 29.22
N SER A 205 28.98 -37.01 28.66
CA SER A 205 30.10 -37.91 28.33
C SER A 205 30.62 -38.63 29.57
N ASP A 206 30.84 -37.91 30.66
CA ASP A 206 31.41 -38.48 31.89
C ASP A 206 30.44 -39.47 32.56
N GLU A 207 29.14 -39.18 32.53
CA GLU A 207 28.11 -40.11 32.99
C GLU A 207 28.05 -41.38 32.12
N LEU A 208 28.16 -41.24 30.80
CA LEU A 208 28.18 -42.39 29.89
C LEU A 208 29.44 -43.26 30.10
N LYS A 209 30.60 -42.65 30.33
CA LYS A 209 31.83 -43.39 30.70
C LYS A 209 31.68 -44.12 32.03
N THR A 210 31.01 -43.49 33.00
CA THR A 210 30.72 -44.12 34.30
C THR A 210 29.79 -45.32 34.14
N LYS A 211 28.74 -45.22 33.32
CA LYS A 211 27.87 -46.36 32.97
C LYS A 211 28.62 -47.49 32.26
N ILE A 212 29.53 -47.15 31.35
CA ILE A 212 30.40 -48.15 30.71
C ILE A 212 31.21 -48.90 31.76
N ASP A 213 31.84 -48.21 32.72
CA ASP A 213 32.61 -48.86 33.78
C ASP A 213 31.74 -49.76 34.67
N GLN A 214 30.58 -49.29 35.07
CA GLN A 214 29.63 -50.06 35.89
C GLN A 214 29.20 -51.34 35.16
N ASN A 215 28.76 -51.21 33.91
CA ASN A 215 28.25 -52.34 33.14
C ASN A 215 29.35 -53.35 32.77
N VAL A 216 30.57 -52.89 32.46
CA VAL A 216 31.71 -53.79 32.22
C VAL A 216 32.14 -54.51 33.50
N GLU A 217 32.08 -53.84 34.65
CA GLU A 217 32.37 -54.45 35.95
C GLU A 217 31.29 -55.48 36.36
N GLU A 218 30.01 -55.20 36.10
CA GLU A 218 28.92 -56.17 36.27
C GLU A 218 29.09 -57.40 35.36
N LEU A 219 29.48 -57.17 34.10
CA LEU A 219 29.82 -58.23 33.16
C LEU A 219 31.01 -59.05 33.69
N ARG A 220 32.06 -58.40 34.21
CA ARG A 220 33.22 -59.07 34.82
C ARG A 220 32.82 -59.99 35.97
N ARG A 221 31.98 -59.50 36.89
CA ARG A 221 31.50 -60.30 38.04
C ARG A 221 30.65 -61.49 37.61
N SER A 222 29.81 -61.30 36.58
CA SER A 222 28.94 -62.35 36.06
C SER A 222 29.73 -63.45 35.33
N LEU A 223 30.83 -63.08 34.68
CA LEU A 223 31.69 -64.00 33.93
C LEU A 223 32.80 -64.65 34.76
N ALA A 224 33.19 -64.08 35.91
CA ALA A 224 34.26 -64.61 36.74
C ALA A 224 34.08 -66.08 37.15
N PRO A 225 32.87 -66.57 37.52
CA PRO A 225 32.66 -67.98 37.85
C PRO A 225 32.84 -68.94 36.66
N LEU A 226 32.62 -68.47 35.44
CA LEU A 226 32.67 -69.26 34.20
C LEU A 226 34.09 -69.33 33.60
N ALA A 227 34.99 -68.47 34.07
CA ALA A 227 36.29 -68.21 33.45
C ALA A 227 37.47 -68.44 34.40
N GLN A 228 37.34 -69.34 35.40
CA GLN A 228 38.36 -69.57 36.44
C GLN A 228 39.76 -69.86 35.88
N ASP A 229 39.86 -70.62 34.79
CA ASP A 229 41.14 -70.98 34.16
C ASP A 229 41.65 -69.94 33.14
N VAL A 230 40.86 -68.90 32.84
CA VAL A 230 41.15 -67.88 31.81
C VAL A 230 40.88 -66.45 32.28
N GLN A 231 40.86 -66.23 33.59
CA GLN A 231 40.44 -64.97 34.23
C GLN A 231 41.26 -63.76 33.77
N ASP A 232 42.58 -63.89 33.65
CA ASP A 232 43.45 -62.81 33.18
C ASP A 232 43.14 -62.40 31.74
N LYS A 233 42.86 -63.38 30.87
CA LYS A 233 42.48 -63.13 29.48
C LYS A 233 41.13 -62.43 29.39
N LEU A 234 40.16 -62.85 30.21
CA LEU A 234 38.84 -62.22 30.29
C LEU A 234 38.96 -60.76 30.77
N ASN A 235 39.69 -60.52 31.86
CA ASN A 235 39.91 -59.18 32.40
C ASN A 235 40.52 -58.27 31.31
N HIS A 236 41.54 -58.75 30.60
CA HIS A 236 42.16 -57.98 29.52
C HIS A 236 41.21 -57.66 28.36
N GLN A 237 40.30 -58.59 27.99
CA GLN A 237 39.28 -58.31 26.96
C GLN A 237 38.25 -57.27 27.43
N LEU A 238 37.82 -57.34 28.69
CA LEU A 238 36.85 -56.41 29.28
C LEU A 238 37.45 -55.00 29.47
N GLU A 239 38.70 -54.90 29.92
CA GLU A 239 39.44 -53.64 29.95
C GLU A 239 39.58 -53.03 28.56
N GLY A 240 39.91 -53.85 27.56
CA GLY A 240 39.97 -53.43 26.16
C GLY A 240 38.62 -52.94 25.64
N LEU A 241 37.51 -53.60 25.98
CA LEU A 241 36.16 -53.18 25.63
C LEU A 241 35.83 -51.82 26.27
N SER A 242 36.01 -51.68 27.58
CA SER A 242 35.77 -50.43 28.31
C SER A 242 36.58 -49.27 27.69
N PHE A 243 37.86 -49.51 27.40
CA PHE A 243 38.73 -48.51 26.78
C PHE A 243 38.20 -48.06 25.41
N GLN A 244 37.82 -49.00 24.53
CA GLN A 244 37.30 -48.66 23.20
C GLN A 244 35.95 -47.95 23.27
N MET A 245 35.08 -48.33 24.19
CA MET A 245 33.79 -47.65 24.40
C MET A 245 33.98 -46.22 24.89
N LYS A 246 34.84 -46.02 25.90
CA LYS A 246 35.17 -44.67 26.40
C LYS A 246 35.78 -43.79 25.32
N LYS A 247 36.65 -44.36 24.48
CA LYS A 247 37.23 -43.66 23.32
C LYS A 247 36.15 -43.21 22.34
N ASN A 248 35.14 -44.03 22.07
CA ASN A 248 34.00 -43.64 21.22
C ASN A 248 33.17 -42.52 21.85
N VAL A 249 32.99 -42.53 23.17
CA VAL A 249 32.32 -41.43 23.89
C VAL A 249 33.10 -40.12 23.73
N ASP A 250 34.43 -40.18 23.86
CA ASP A 250 35.30 -39.01 23.63
C ASP A 250 35.22 -38.50 22.18
N GLN A 251 35.18 -39.39 21.21
CA GLN A 251 35.00 -39.03 19.80
C GLN A 251 33.64 -38.37 19.54
N LEU A 252 32.56 -38.93 20.10
CA LEU A 252 31.22 -38.36 20.00
C LEU A 252 31.18 -36.95 20.62
N LYS A 253 31.74 -36.78 21.81
CA LYS A 253 31.85 -35.47 22.48
C LYS A 253 32.61 -34.47 21.63
N ALA A 254 33.74 -34.86 21.04
CA ALA A 254 34.53 -34.01 20.18
C ALA A 254 33.78 -33.58 18.91
N GLN A 255 33.09 -34.51 18.24
CA GLN A 255 32.28 -34.22 17.05
C GLN A 255 31.12 -33.26 17.35
N LEU A 256 30.38 -33.50 18.43
CA LEU A 256 29.29 -32.62 18.87
C LEU A 256 29.81 -31.23 19.23
N SER A 257 30.95 -31.15 19.92
CA SER A 257 31.58 -29.87 20.28
C SER A 257 32.04 -29.09 19.05
N SER A 258 32.63 -29.78 18.06
CA SER A 258 33.05 -29.17 16.80
C SER A 258 31.87 -28.64 15.99
N ASN A 259 30.75 -29.38 15.92
CA ASN A 259 29.55 -28.91 15.22
C ASN A 259 28.89 -27.74 15.93
N ALA A 260 28.90 -27.71 17.27
CA ALA A 260 28.40 -26.56 18.04
C ALA A 260 29.25 -25.31 17.76
N GLU A 261 30.57 -25.46 17.67
CA GLU A 261 31.47 -24.37 17.31
C GLU A 261 31.26 -23.89 15.87
N GLU A 262 31.07 -24.81 14.91
CA GLU A 262 30.74 -24.44 13.54
C GLU A 262 29.42 -23.67 13.46
N LEU A 263 28.39 -24.09 14.20
CA LEU A 263 27.12 -23.37 14.27
C LEU A 263 27.31 -21.96 14.85
N ARG A 264 28.10 -21.82 15.92
CA ARG A 264 28.48 -20.51 16.50
C ARG A 264 29.10 -19.60 15.44
N GLN A 265 30.10 -20.09 14.71
CA GLN A 265 30.81 -19.34 13.68
C GLN A 265 29.93 -18.91 12.50
N LYS A 266 28.82 -19.62 12.25
CA LYS A 266 27.85 -19.24 11.22
C LYS A 266 26.76 -18.29 11.71
N LEU A 267 26.40 -18.35 13.00
CA LEU A 267 25.37 -17.51 13.60
C LEU A 267 25.90 -16.14 14.06
N GLU A 268 27.10 -16.07 14.66
CA GLU A 268 27.68 -14.80 15.15
C GLU A 268 27.77 -13.71 14.06
N PRO A 269 28.20 -14.01 12.82
CA PRO A 269 28.23 -13.00 11.74
C PRO A 269 26.86 -12.44 11.36
N LEU A 270 25.76 -13.16 11.64
CA LEU A 270 24.41 -12.68 11.36
C LEU A 270 24.04 -11.53 12.30
N ALA A 271 24.37 -11.68 13.58
CA ALA A 271 24.17 -10.62 14.58
C ALA A 271 25.06 -9.40 14.28
N GLU A 272 26.32 -9.63 13.91
CA GLU A 272 27.24 -8.56 13.48
C GLU A 272 26.77 -7.85 12.20
N SER A 273 26.19 -8.59 11.24
CA SER A 273 25.65 -8.00 10.02
C SER A 273 24.51 -7.04 10.32
N VAL A 274 23.59 -7.43 11.21
CA VAL A 274 22.51 -6.55 11.67
C VAL A 274 23.11 -5.33 12.37
N ARG A 275 24.06 -5.53 13.29
CA ARG A 275 24.73 -4.44 14.02
C ARG A 275 25.39 -3.43 13.09
N GLY A 276 26.15 -3.91 12.10
CA GLY A 276 26.87 -3.06 11.14
C GLY A 276 25.93 -2.27 10.22
N LYS A 277 24.74 -2.79 9.93
CA LYS A 277 23.73 -2.12 9.09
C LYS A 277 22.84 -1.15 9.86
N LEU A 278 22.93 -1.08 11.19
CA LEU A 278 22.18 -0.09 11.98
C LEU A 278 22.58 1.36 11.66
N SER A 279 23.85 1.58 11.28
CA SER A 279 24.35 2.89 10.84
C SER A 279 24.19 3.13 9.34
N GLY A 280 23.66 2.16 8.60
CA GLY A 280 23.44 2.22 7.15
C GLY A 280 22.09 2.84 6.77
N ASN A 281 21.68 2.67 5.51
CA ASN A 281 20.34 3.07 5.08
C ASN A 281 19.28 2.07 5.60
N ASN A 282 18.04 2.56 5.74
CA ASN A 282 16.94 1.78 6.31
C ASN A 282 16.57 0.56 5.46
N GLU A 283 16.78 0.61 4.14
CA GLU A 283 16.47 -0.51 3.24
C GLU A 283 17.39 -1.71 3.47
N GLU A 284 18.69 -1.47 3.67
CA GLU A 284 19.66 -2.52 3.97
C GLU A 284 19.42 -3.15 5.34
N LEU A 285 19.08 -2.32 6.34
CA LEU A 285 18.69 -2.81 7.67
C LEU A 285 17.43 -3.68 7.58
N HIS A 286 16.39 -3.20 6.91
CA HIS A 286 15.15 -3.96 6.71
C HIS A 286 15.42 -5.30 6.01
N ARG A 287 16.23 -5.31 4.95
CA ARG A 287 16.63 -6.54 4.26
C ARG A 287 17.36 -7.50 5.19
N SER A 288 18.30 -7.00 6.00
CA SER A 288 19.05 -7.82 6.96
C SER A 288 18.18 -8.43 8.04
N LEU A 289 17.20 -7.68 8.56
CA LEU A 289 16.27 -8.18 9.56
C LEU A 289 15.33 -9.24 8.96
N ALA A 290 14.85 -9.05 7.73
CA ALA A 290 14.02 -10.04 7.04
C ALA A 290 14.77 -11.35 6.76
N GLU A 291 16.05 -11.26 6.40
CA GLU A 291 16.89 -12.42 6.13
C GLU A 291 17.35 -13.13 7.42
N LEU A 292 17.44 -12.41 8.54
CA LEU A 292 17.98 -12.94 9.80
C LEU A 292 17.29 -14.23 10.25
N SER A 293 15.95 -14.21 10.36
CA SER A 293 15.19 -15.38 10.82
C SER A 293 15.43 -16.57 9.90
N ILE A 294 15.36 -16.35 8.57
CA ILE A 294 15.55 -17.40 7.56
C ILE A 294 16.95 -18.00 7.67
N GLN A 295 17.97 -17.16 7.88
CA GLN A 295 19.34 -17.64 8.00
C GLN A 295 19.59 -18.40 9.29
N VAL A 296 19.09 -17.91 10.44
CA VAL A 296 19.17 -18.61 11.73
C VAL A 296 18.51 -19.98 11.63
N ASP A 297 17.26 -20.04 11.15
CA ASP A 297 16.51 -21.30 10.99
C ASP A 297 17.26 -22.28 10.10
N ARG A 298 17.81 -21.79 8.98
CA ARG A 298 18.61 -22.61 8.06
C ARG A 298 19.85 -23.18 8.75
N GLN A 299 20.59 -22.36 9.49
CA GLN A 299 21.82 -22.82 10.16
C GLN A 299 21.53 -23.84 11.28
N VAL A 300 20.46 -23.61 12.05
CA VAL A 300 20.02 -24.54 13.09
C VAL A 300 19.56 -25.88 12.48
N GLU A 301 18.79 -25.85 11.39
CA GLU A 301 18.34 -27.07 10.71
C GLU A 301 19.52 -27.83 10.06
N GLU A 302 20.50 -27.12 9.48
CA GLU A 302 21.72 -27.73 8.98
C GLU A 302 22.51 -28.43 10.10
N PHE A 303 22.66 -27.79 11.26
CA PHE A 303 23.26 -28.40 12.45
C PHE A 303 22.49 -29.65 12.90
N ARG A 304 21.16 -29.56 12.99
CA ARG A 304 20.28 -30.67 13.39
C ARG A 304 20.48 -31.88 12.48
N ARG A 305 20.48 -31.67 11.16
CA ARG A 305 20.69 -32.74 10.18
C ARG A 305 22.05 -33.42 10.31
N ARG A 306 23.10 -32.67 10.66
CA ARG A 306 24.45 -33.21 10.86
C ARG A 306 24.59 -34.00 12.16
N VAL A 307 23.93 -33.56 13.22
CA VAL A 307 24.04 -34.18 14.55
C VAL A 307 23.09 -35.38 14.73
N ALA A 308 21.92 -35.36 14.08
CA ALA A 308 20.93 -36.44 14.15
C ALA A 308 21.51 -37.87 14.00
N PRO A 309 22.38 -38.18 13.00
CA PRO A 309 22.88 -39.54 12.83
C PRO A 309 23.91 -39.99 13.88
N TYR A 310 24.42 -39.10 14.73
CA TYR A 310 25.50 -39.45 15.68
C TYR A 310 25.05 -40.42 16.77
N GLY A 311 23.82 -40.30 17.27
CA GLY A 311 23.26 -41.26 18.24
C GLY A 311 23.14 -42.66 17.65
N ASP A 312 22.59 -42.76 16.45
CA ASP A 312 22.47 -44.03 15.73
C ASP A 312 23.83 -44.63 15.36
N ALA A 313 24.77 -43.80 14.92
CA ALA A 313 26.13 -44.23 14.60
C ALA A 313 26.85 -44.76 15.83
N PHE A 314 26.76 -44.06 16.97
CA PHE A 314 27.32 -44.52 18.23
C PHE A 314 26.69 -45.84 18.69
N ASN A 315 25.36 -45.95 18.63
CA ASN A 315 24.64 -47.18 18.95
C ASN A 315 25.10 -48.36 18.08
N LYS A 316 25.29 -48.15 16.76
CA LYS A 316 25.82 -49.20 15.87
C LYS A 316 27.22 -49.65 16.27
N VAL A 317 28.09 -48.71 16.65
CA VAL A 317 29.45 -49.05 17.11
C VAL A 317 29.42 -49.82 18.44
N LEU A 318 28.54 -49.45 19.37
CA LEU A 318 28.36 -50.21 20.61
C LEU A 318 27.94 -51.67 20.33
N VAL A 319 26.94 -51.87 19.47
CA VAL A 319 26.48 -53.22 19.08
C VAL A 319 27.63 -54.02 18.47
N GLN A 320 28.39 -53.41 17.56
CA GLN A 320 29.54 -54.07 16.94
C GLN A 320 30.60 -54.48 17.97
N GLN A 321 30.88 -53.62 18.96
CA GLN A 321 31.84 -53.92 20.02
C GLN A 321 31.38 -55.05 20.94
N MET A 322 30.08 -55.13 21.25
CA MET A 322 29.52 -56.26 22.01
C MET A 322 29.59 -57.56 21.22
N GLU A 323 29.29 -57.51 19.92
CA GLU A 323 29.36 -58.66 19.03
C GLU A 323 30.81 -59.17 18.86
N GLU A 324 31.78 -58.25 18.71
CA GLU A 324 33.20 -58.60 18.67
C GLU A 324 33.66 -59.26 19.99
N LEU A 325 33.19 -58.78 21.14
CA LEU A 325 33.47 -59.44 22.42
C LEU A 325 32.84 -60.83 22.47
N ARG A 326 31.57 -60.97 22.05
CA ARG A 326 30.86 -62.25 22.00
C ARG A 326 31.63 -63.29 21.18
N GLN A 327 32.10 -62.90 20.00
CA GLN A 327 32.89 -63.77 19.12
C GLN A 327 34.22 -64.19 19.75
N LYS A 328 34.91 -63.26 20.45
CA LYS A 328 36.16 -63.56 21.15
C LYS A 328 35.98 -64.48 22.37
N LEU A 329 34.80 -64.48 22.99
CA LEU A 329 34.44 -65.37 24.10
C LEU A 329 34.11 -66.80 23.61
N GLY A 330 33.76 -66.98 22.35
CA GLY A 330 33.65 -68.30 21.70
C GLY A 330 32.61 -69.22 22.35
N PRO A 331 32.94 -70.49 22.70
CA PRO A 331 31.98 -71.46 23.24
C PRO A 331 31.30 -71.04 24.55
N TYR A 332 31.91 -70.11 25.29
CA TYR A 332 31.38 -69.62 26.56
C TYR A 332 30.30 -68.54 26.39
N SER A 333 30.00 -68.11 25.15
CA SER A 333 29.11 -66.97 24.84
C SER A 333 27.63 -67.16 25.22
N GLY A 334 27.14 -68.40 25.32
CA GLY A 334 25.71 -68.67 25.57
C GLY A 334 25.19 -68.10 26.89
N ASP A 335 25.98 -68.18 27.96
CA ASP A 335 25.63 -67.62 29.28
C ASP A 335 25.87 -66.10 29.36
N VAL A 336 26.58 -65.53 28.38
CA VAL A 336 27.00 -64.11 28.35
C VAL A 336 26.04 -63.24 27.54
N GLU A 337 25.29 -63.84 26.63
CA GLU A 337 24.42 -63.13 25.68
C GLU A 337 23.36 -62.27 26.37
N GLY A 338 22.76 -62.75 27.47
CA GLY A 338 21.81 -61.98 28.27
C GLY A 338 22.44 -60.73 28.91
N HIS A 339 23.67 -60.87 29.42
CA HIS A 339 24.39 -59.76 30.04
C HIS A 339 24.86 -58.72 29.01
N LEU A 340 25.35 -59.16 27.85
CA LEU A 340 25.73 -58.26 26.76
C LEU A 340 24.53 -57.49 26.21
N SER A 341 23.38 -58.17 26.06
CA SER A 341 22.13 -57.54 25.62
C SER A 341 21.64 -56.50 26.62
N PHE A 342 21.73 -56.76 27.93
CA PHE A 342 21.38 -55.80 28.96
C PHE A 342 22.28 -54.55 28.92
N LEU A 343 23.59 -54.76 28.84
CA LEU A 343 24.58 -53.70 28.78
C LEU A 343 24.43 -52.85 27.48
N GLU A 344 24.19 -53.49 26.33
CA GLU A 344 23.87 -52.78 25.08
C GLU A 344 22.64 -51.88 25.28
N LYS A 345 21.56 -52.44 25.83
CA LYS A 345 20.31 -51.72 26.05
C LYS A 345 20.50 -50.52 26.98
N ASP A 346 21.14 -50.69 28.13
CA ASP A 346 21.33 -49.61 29.10
C ASP A 346 22.14 -48.43 28.52
N LEU A 347 23.21 -48.73 27.78
CA LEU A 347 24.00 -47.70 27.11
C LEU A 347 23.21 -47.01 25.99
N ARG A 348 22.48 -47.79 25.18
CA ARG A 348 21.64 -47.28 24.10
C ARG A 348 20.52 -46.38 24.62
N ASP A 349 19.85 -46.78 25.68
CA ASP A 349 18.80 -45.99 26.33
C ASP A 349 19.36 -44.66 26.84
N LYS A 350 20.58 -44.67 27.40
CA LYS A 350 21.25 -43.45 27.86
C LYS A 350 21.58 -42.50 26.71
N VAL A 351 22.12 -43.02 25.61
CA VAL A 351 22.43 -42.23 24.41
C VAL A 351 21.16 -41.65 23.80
N ASN A 352 20.11 -42.46 23.67
CA ASN A 352 18.83 -42.03 23.12
C ASN A 352 18.16 -40.95 23.99
N SER A 353 18.27 -41.08 25.32
CA SER A 353 17.80 -40.05 26.26
C SER A 353 18.47 -38.71 25.98
N PHE A 354 19.80 -38.67 25.82
CA PHE A 354 20.52 -37.44 25.49
C PHE A 354 20.02 -36.80 24.18
N PHE A 355 19.95 -37.56 23.09
CA PHE A 355 19.47 -37.03 21.81
C PHE A 355 17.99 -36.62 21.83
N SER A 356 17.17 -37.25 22.68
CA SER A 356 15.78 -36.83 22.90
C SER A 356 15.71 -35.49 23.63
N THR A 357 16.56 -35.26 24.63
CA THR A 357 16.61 -33.96 25.34
C THR A 357 17.07 -32.80 24.46
N LEU A 358 17.96 -33.06 23.49
CA LEU A 358 18.35 -32.07 22.47
C LEU A 358 17.17 -31.67 21.58
N LYS A 359 16.21 -32.57 21.39
CA LYS A 359 15.01 -32.36 20.56
C LYS A 359 13.84 -31.74 21.34
N GLU A 360 13.68 -32.07 22.62
CA GLU A 360 12.59 -31.53 23.47
C GLU A 360 12.84 -30.10 23.96
N LYS A 361 14.09 -29.70 24.24
CA LYS A 361 14.42 -28.31 24.59
C LYS A 361 14.07 -27.29 23.49
N GLU A 362 13.74 -27.79 22.29
CA GLU A 362 13.35 -27.04 21.10
C GLU A 362 11.86 -26.67 21.06
N SER A 363 10.99 -27.45 21.74
CA SER A 363 9.52 -27.27 21.69
C SER A 363 8.95 -26.50 22.88
N GLY A 364 9.81 -26.13 23.84
CA GLY A 364 9.41 -25.54 25.13
C GLY A 364 9.33 -24.01 25.18
N ASP A 365 9.84 -23.27 24.19
CA ASP A 365 9.79 -21.80 24.22
C ASP A 365 8.67 -21.28 23.33
N LYS A 366 7.61 -20.77 23.96
CA LYS A 366 6.63 -19.89 23.33
C LYS A 366 7.38 -18.76 22.59
N PRO A 367 6.92 -18.30 21.42
CA PRO A 367 7.51 -17.13 20.80
C PRO A 367 7.52 -15.98 21.81
N LEU A 368 8.68 -15.38 22.03
CA LEU A 368 8.84 -14.14 22.79
C LEU A 368 7.76 -13.17 22.34
N ALA A 369 6.76 -12.95 23.20
CA ALA A 369 5.79 -11.91 23.00
C ALA A 369 6.56 -10.59 22.90
N LEU A 370 6.39 -9.90 21.78
CA LEU A 370 6.87 -8.52 21.61
C LEU A 370 6.43 -7.70 22.83
N PRO A 371 7.29 -6.83 23.39
CA PRO A 371 6.91 -5.99 24.51
C PRO A 371 5.67 -5.20 24.13
N GLU A 372 4.61 -5.30 24.95
CA GLU A 372 3.40 -4.51 24.81
C GLU A 372 3.80 -3.05 24.61
N GLN A 373 3.34 -2.48 23.50
CA GLN A 373 3.49 -1.05 23.24
C GLN A 373 2.94 -0.30 24.45
N ALA A 374 3.84 0.45 25.12
CA ALA A 374 3.46 1.37 26.17
C ALA A 374 2.38 2.31 25.63
N GLN A 375 1.17 2.15 26.15
CA GLN A 375 0.03 3.02 25.86
C GLN A 375 0.45 4.46 26.14
N THR A 376 0.47 5.28 25.09
CA THR A 376 0.66 6.72 25.18
C THR A 376 -0.56 7.31 25.88
N PRO A 377 -0.43 8.09 26.97
CA PRO A 377 -1.57 8.79 27.54
C PRO A 377 -2.05 9.86 26.57
N ALA A 378 -3.35 9.89 26.31
CA ALA A 378 -3.99 10.93 25.51
C ALA A 378 -3.72 12.33 26.10
N PRO A 379 -3.62 13.39 25.28
CA PRO A 379 -3.43 14.74 25.79
C PRO A 379 -4.73 15.18 26.48
N LEU A 380 -4.61 15.62 27.74
CA LEU A 380 -5.64 16.39 28.41
C LEU A 380 -5.78 17.73 27.68
N GLU A 381 -6.90 17.92 26.99
CA GLU A 381 -7.33 19.25 26.56
C GLU A 381 -7.58 20.12 27.79
N SER A 382 -6.99 21.31 27.80
CA SER A 382 -7.36 22.44 28.67
C SER A 382 -7.13 23.73 27.92
#